data_AF-A0A2E6LQV9-F1
#
_entry.id   AF-A0A2E6LQV9-F1
#
_cell.length_a   1.000
_cell.length_b   1.000
_cell.length_c   1.000
_cell.angle_alpha   90.00
_cell.angle_beta   90.00
_cell.angle_gamma   90.00
#
_symmetry.space_group_name_H-M   'P 1'
#
loop_
_entity.id
_entity.type
_entity.pdbx_description
1 polymer ?
#
loop_
_entity_poly.entity_id
_entity_poly.type
_entity_poly.pdbx_seq_one_letter_code
_entity_poly.pdbx_strand_id
1 'polypeptide(L)'
;MSPLGSEILAGNARLTLTCAGDAGSRGQVLAFIRQCFLDHFGAEVDDDSPTLVGAFDADLGLVAAFGLRDAASGFFCEQYLDRPLEQALRSQLARPVCREQVVELTHLCAVRPGCLGTLAALLPAALIERGYRYLACTATACVGAYLIRKGLPAVHLGAASASALPADQADRWGRYYDADPRVLAGDLRLALAPRAGHGDTRVAC
;
A
#
# COMPACT_ATOMS: atom_id res chain seq x y z
N MET A 1 11.66 17.56 2.82
CA MET A 1 11.66 16.21 2.21
C MET A 1 11.56 16.42 0.72
N SER A 2 12.50 15.89 -0.06
CA SER A 2 12.40 15.98 -1.53
C SER A 2 11.21 15.12 -2.00
N PRO A 3 10.39 15.58 -2.95
CA PRO A 3 9.33 14.74 -3.51
C PRO A 3 9.94 13.47 -4.11
N LEU A 4 9.23 12.34 -4.00
CA LEU A 4 9.61 11.08 -4.64
C LEU A 4 9.58 11.30 -6.16
N GLY A 5 10.73 11.66 -6.74
CA GLY A 5 10.89 11.90 -8.17
C GLY A 5 10.88 10.62 -9.02
N SER A 6 11.15 10.77 -10.32
CA SER A 6 11.22 9.73 -11.35
C SER A 6 12.42 8.78 -11.16
N GLU A 7 12.49 8.11 -10.03
CA GLU A 7 13.63 7.30 -9.61
C GLU A 7 13.21 5.85 -9.38
N ILE A 8 14.19 4.94 -9.50
CA ILE A 8 14.05 3.59 -8.97
C ILE A 8 13.89 3.73 -7.45
N LEU A 9 12.75 3.27 -6.94
CA LEU A 9 12.45 3.25 -5.53
C LEU A 9 13.21 2.12 -4.82
N ALA A 10 13.29 0.95 -5.45
CA ALA A 10 14.05 -0.21 -5.00
C ALA A 10 14.13 -1.27 -6.11
N GLY A 11 15.00 -2.26 -5.98
CA GLY A 11 15.01 -3.41 -6.88
C GLY A 11 15.78 -4.60 -6.37
N ASN A 12 15.47 -5.78 -6.90
CA ASN A 12 16.28 -7.00 -6.79
C ASN A 12 16.21 -7.80 -8.10
N ALA A 13 16.79 -9.00 -8.11
CA ALA A 13 16.79 -9.86 -9.30
C ALA A 13 15.40 -10.28 -9.83
N ARG A 14 14.31 -10.02 -9.07
CA ARG A 14 12.94 -10.40 -9.44
C ARG A 14 12.07 -9.20 -9.82
N LEU A 15 12.24 -8.07 -9.15
CA LEU A 15 11.41 -6.88 -9.36
C LEU A 15 12.23 -5.60 -9.27
N THR A 16 11.88 -4.63 -10.11
CA THR A 16 12.31 -3.23 -10.03
C THR A 16 11.10 -2.36 -9.74
N LEU A 17 11.15 -1.56 -8.67
CA LEU A 17 10.14 -0.59 -8.29
C LEU A 17 10.54 0.78 -8.83
N THR A 18 9.71 1.38 -9.66
CA THR A 18 9.99 2.66 -10.30
C THR A 18 8.84 3.62 -10.05
N CYS A 19 9.16 4.81 -9.55
CA CYS A 19 8.19 5.90 -9.44
C CYS A 19 7.82 6.42 -10.85
N ALA A 20 6.53 6.58 -11.11
CA ALA A 20 6.06 7.23 -12.34
C ALA A 20 6.48 8.70 -12.36
N GLY A 21 7.35 9.04 -13.31
CA GLY A 21 8.06 10.31 -13.37
C GLY A 21 7.44 11.37 -14.28
N ASP A 22 6.59 10.95 -15.19
CA ASP A 22 5.99 11.78 -16.23
C ASP A 22 4.55 11.35 -16.51
N ALA A 23 3.84 12.10 -17.36
CA ALA A 23 2.44 11.81 -17.67
C ALA A 23 2.22 10.43 -18.33
N GLY A 24 3.20 9.93 -19.10
CA GLY A 24 3.10 8.65 -19.81
C GLY A 24 3.21 7.45 -18.86
N SER A 25 4.29 7.41 -18.10
CA SER A 25 4.51 6.39 -17.05
C SER A 25 3.40 6.42 -15.99
N ARG A 26 2.93 7.62 -15.62
CA ARG A 26 1.83 7.79 -14.68
C ARG A 26 0.51 7.24 -15.24
N GLY A 27 0.22 7.53 -16.51
CA GLY A 27 -0.93 6.97 -17.22
C GLY A 27 -0.89 5.44 -17.32
N GLN A 28 0.28 4.86 -17.59
CA GLN A 28 0.48 3.41 -17.64
C GLN A 28 0.19 2.76 -16.28
N VAL A 29 0.76 3.29 -15.19
CA VAL A 29 0.56 2.75 -13.84
C VAL A 29 -0.90 2.90 -13.40
N LEU A 30 -1.52 4.04 -13.67
CA LEU A 30 -2.92 4.28 -13.34
C LEU A 30 -3.87 3.35 -14.11
N ALA A 31 -3.62 3.14 -15.40
CA ALA A 31 -4.40 2.21 -16.21
C ALA A 31 -4.32 0.77 -15.67
N PHE A 32 -3.12 0.33 -15.25
CA PHE A 32 -2.93 -0.97 -14.63
C PHE A 32 -3.72 -1.10 -13.31
N ILE A 33 -3.64 -0.09 -12.43
CA ILE A 33 -4.40 -0.07 -11.17
C ILE A 33 -5.91 -0.17 -11.45
N ARG A 34 -6.43 0.70 -12.33
CA ARG A 34 -7.84 0.73 -12.71
C ARG A 34 -8.32 -0.62 -13.25
N GLN A 35 -7.55 -1.22 -14.15
CA GLN A 35 -7.91 -2.53 -14.72
C GLN A 35 -7.98 -3.61 -13.63
N CYS A 36 -7.01 -3.66 -12.70
CA CYS A 36 -7.02 -4.64 -11.62
C CYS A 36 -8.24 -4.49 -10.69
N PHE A 37 -8.58 -3.26 -10.31
CA PHE A 37 -9.74 -2.99 -9.45
C PHE A 37 -11.06 -3.27 -10.19
N LEU A 38 -11.14 -2.94 -11.47
CA LEU A 38 -12.29 -3.24 -12.32
C LEU A 38 -12.50 -4.76 -12.45
N ASP A 39 -11.45 -5.50 -12.78
CA ASP A 39 -11.53 -6.95 -13.00
C ASP A 39 -11.92 -7.71 -11.73
N HIS A 40 -11.38 -7.30 -10.57
CA HIS A 40 -11.57 -8.03 -9.33
C HIS A 40 -12.84 -7.61 -8.56
N PHE A 41 -13.12 -6.31 -8.51
CA PHE A 41 -14.22 -5.75 -7.71
C PHE A 41 -15.36 -5.15 -8.53
N GLY A 42 -15.19 -4.97 -9.85
CA GLY A 42 -16.07 -4.12 -10.64
C GLY A 42 -15.96 -2.64 -10.24
N ALA A 43 -14.79 -2.22 -9.76
CA ALA A 43 -14.56 -0.90 -9.20
C ALA A 43 -13.92 0.05 -10.22
N GLU A 44 -14.45 1.26 -10.31
CA GLU A 44 -13.94 2.36 -11.13
C GLU A 44 -13.20 3.38 -10.26
N VAL A 45 -12.01 2.98 -9.81
CA VAL A 45 -11.20 3.80 -8.91
C VAL A 45 -10.53 4.96 -9.64
N ASP A 46 -10.53 6.12 -9.00
CA ASP A 46 -9.64 7.22 -9.33
C ASP A 46 -8.52 7.26 -8.28
N ASP A 47 -7.28 7.28 -8.75
CA ASP A 47 -6.12 7.42 -7.89
C ASP A 47 -5.47 8.79 -8.08
N ASP A 48 -5.55 9.62 -7.04
CA ASP A 48 -4.96 10.94 -6.96
C ASP A 48 -3.64 10.95 -6.16
N SER A 49 -3.12 9.77 -5.78
CA SER A 49 -1.91 9.64 -4.97
C SER A 49 -0.74 10.37 -5.64
N PRO A 50 -0.07 11.31 -4.97
CA PRO A 50 0.98 12.12 -5.60
C PRO A 50 2.09 11.28 -6.23
N THR A 51 2.43 10.15 -5.59
CA THR A 51 3.41 9.21 -6.11
C THR A 51 2.71 7.93 -6.53
N LEU A 52 2.89 7.53 -7.78
CA LEU A 52 2.51 6.22 -8.29
C LEU A 52 3.76 5.39 -8.54
N VAL A 53 3.73 4.11 -8.21
CA VAL A 53 4.87 3.21 -8.34
C VAL A 53 4.45 1.99 -9.15
N GLY A 54 5.22 1.69 -10.19
CA GLY A 54 5.13 0.44 -10.94
C GLY A 54 6.21 -0.54 -10.50
N ALA A 55 5.86 -1.82 -10.38
CA ALA A 55 6.79 -2.92 -10.16
C ALA A 55 6.92 -3.73 -11.45
N PHE A 56 8.14 -3.74 -11.99
CA PHE A 56 8.47 -4.38 -13.26
C PHE A 56 9.29 -5.65 -13.01
N ASP A 57 8.98 -6.72 -13.72
CA ASP A 57 9.78 -7.95 -13.68
C ASP A 57 11.03 -7.87 -14.59
N ALA A 58 11.78 -8.96 -14.68
CA ALA A 58 13.00 -9.03 -15.50
C ALA A 58 12.75 -8.84 -17.01
N ASP A 59 11.53 -9.13 -17.48
CA ASP A 59 11.11 -8.95 -18.87
C ASP A 59 10.52 -7.54 -19.11
N LEU A 60 10.67 -6.64 -18.12
CA LEU A 60 10.11 -5.28 -18.11
C LEU A 60 8.57 -5.24 -18.13
N GLY A 61 7.91 -6.34 -17.76
CA GLY A 61 6.46 -6.40 -17.62
C GLY A 61 6.01 -5.75 -16.30
N LEU A 62 5.02 -4.86 -16.37
CA LEU A 62 4.37 -4.31 -15.18
C LEU A 62 3.52 -5.40 -14.51
N VAL A 63 3.92 -5.84 -13.31
CA VAL A 63 3.31 -6.98 -12.61
C VAL A 63 2.66 -6.61 -11.27
N ALA A 64 2.95 -5.41 -10.78
CA ALA A 64 2.26 -4.81 -9.64
C ALA A 64 2.34 -3.29 -9.70
N ALA A 65 1.42 -2.61 -9.02
CA ALA A 65 1.38 -1.16 -8.91
C ALA A 65 0.73 -0.74 -7.59
N PHE A 66 1.07 0.45 -7.12
CA PHE A 66 0.46 1.08 -5.94
C PHE A 66 0.69 2.59 -5.94
N GLY A 67 -0.13 3.31 -5.19
CA GLY A 67 0.09 4.71 -4.87
C GLY A 67 0.76 4.87 -3.50
N LEU A 68 1.39 6.02 -3.31
CA LEU A 68 1.92 6.47 -2.03
C LEU A 68 1.44 7.89 -1.73
N ARG A 69 1.04 8.09 -0.47
CA ARG A 69 0.67 9.38 0.10
C ARG A 69 1.49 9.62 1.37
N ASP A 70 1.86 10.87 1.59
CA ASP A 70 2.63 11.31 2.75
C ASP A 70 1.87 12.37 3.55
N ALA A 71 2.47 12.83 4.64
CA ALA A 71 1.85 13.83 5.50
C ALA A 71 1.51 15.15 4.77
N ALA A 72 2.28 15.52 3.74
CA ALA A 72 2.09 16.75 2.99
C ALA A 72 0.87 16.70 2.06
N SER A 73 0.53 15.51 1.57
CA SER A 73 -0.61 15.26 0.69
C SER A 73 -1.87 14.81 1.43
N GLY A 74 -1.75 14.50 2.72
CA GLY A 74 -2.82 13.90 3.53
C GLY A 74 -2.99 12.41 3.26
N PHE A 75 -3.64 11.72 4.19
CA PHE A 75 -3.86 10.28 4.11
C PHE A 75 -5.33 9.97 3.79
N PHE A 76 -5.56 9.11 2.80
CA PHE A 76 -6.90 8.70 2.41
C PHE A 76 -7.59 7.88 3.49
N CYS A 77 -6.86 7.00 4.19
CA CYS A 77 -7.42 6.19 5.26
C CYS A 77 -8.00 6.99 6.43
N GLU A 78 -7.68 8.29 6.56
CA GLU A 78 -8.30 9.17 7.56
C GLU A 78 -9.80 9.36 7.33
N GLN A 79 -10.32 9.10 6.12
CA GLN A 79 -11.77 9.04 5.89
C GLN A 79 -12.43 7.96 6.77
N TYR A 80 -11.71 6.90 7.14
CA TYR A 80 -12.21 5.78 7.93
C TYR A 80 -11.91 5.88 9.43
N LEU A 81 -11.18 6.90 9.87
CA LEU A 81 -10.69 7.02 11.24
C LEU A 81 -11.31 8.23 11.93
N ASP A 82 -11.69 8.08 13.20
CA ASP A 82 -12.23 9.18 14.02
C ASP A 82 -11.17 10.21 14.43
N ARG A 83 -9.90 9.99 14.06
CA ARG A 83 -8.76 10.84 14.41
C ARG A 83 -7.66 10.74 13.36
N PRO A 84 -6.76 11.74 13.29
CA PRO A 84 -5.61 11.69 12.41
C PRO A 84 -4.78 10.41 12.57
N LEU A 85 -4.21 9.93 11.46
CA LEU A 85 -3.55 8.63 11.36
C LEU A 85 -2.43 8.45 12.41
N GLU A 86 -1.59 9.47 12.62
CA GLU A 86 -0.53 9.42 13.61
C GLU A 86 -1.06 9.32 15.04
N GLN A 87 -2.24 9.88 15.31
CA GLN A 87 -2.86 9.79 16.63
C GLN A 87 -3.47 8.42 16.86
N ALA A 88 -4.13 7.84 15.85
CA ALA A 88 -4.62 6.46 15.90
C ALA A 88 -3.46 5.49 16.14
N LEU A 89 -2.36 5.66 15.41
CA LEU A 89 -1.17 4.83 15.55
C LEU A 89 -0.47 5.01 16.90
N ARG A 90 -0.33 6.25 17.39
CA ARG A 90 0.20 6.55 18.73
C ARG A 90 -0.59 5.84 19.83
N SER A 91 -1.92 5.85 19.74
CA SER A 91 -2.78 5.19 20.71
C SER A 91 -2.56 3.67 20.71
N GLN A 92 -2.44 3.04 19.54
CA GLN A 92 -2.22 1.59 19.44
C GLN A 92 -0.81 1.16 19.85
N LEU A 93 0.21 1.95 19.53
CA LEU A 93 1.61 1.62 19.81
C LEU A 93 2.10 2.09 21.19
N ALA A 94 1.28 2.85 21.92
CA ALA A 94 1.63 3.47 23.20
C ALA A 94 2.97 4.24 23.18
N ARG A 95 3.28 4.90 22.05
CA ARG A 95 4.53 5.68 21.87
C ARG A 95 4.32 6.85 20.90
N PRO A 96 5.14 7.92 20.98
CA PRO A 96 5.04 9.04 20.06
C PRO A 96 5.19 8.61 18.59
N VAL A 97 4.33 9.16 17.73
CA VAL A 97 4.36 8.99 16.28
C VAL A 97 4.37 10.38 15.66
N CYS A 98 5.37 10.66 14.82
CA CYS A 98 5.48 11.89 14.05
C CYS A 98 4.75 11.69 12.72
N ARG A 99 3.86 12.60 12.34
CA ARG A 99 3.02 12.46 11.13
C ARG A 99 3.88 12.35 9.86
N GLU A 100 4.96 13.11 9.79
CA GLU A 100 5.93 13.16 8.70
C GLU A 100 6.71 11.85 8.52
N GLN A 101 6.69 10.97 9.54
CA GLN A 101 7.31 9.64 9.46
C GLN A 101 6.32 8.56 9.01
N VAL A 102 5.08 8.93 8.69
CA VAL A 102 4.05 8.02 8.19
C VAL A 102 3.92 8.18 6.69
N VAL A 103 3.86 7.06 5.99
CA VAL A 103 3.48 6.98 4.57
C VAL A 103 2.30 6.03 4.46
N GLU A 104 1.35 6.34 3.60
CA GLU A 104 0.25 5.46 3.25
C GLU A 104 0.50 4.85 1.89
N LEU A 105 0.23 3.55 1.78
CA LEU A 105 0.18 2.82 0.51
C LEU A 105 -1.28 2.61 0.11
N THR A 106 -1.59 3.07 -1.09
CA THR A 106 -2.94 3.08 -1.68
C THR A 106 -2.99 2.18 -2.92
N HIS A 107 -4.18 1.73 -3.26
CA HIS A 107 -4.50 1.01 -4.50
C HIS A 107 -3.52 -0.10 -4.89
N LEU A 108 -3.15 -0.95 -3.94
CA LEU A 108 -2.21 -2.05 -4.16
C LEU A 108 -2.80 -3.11 -5.10
N CYS A 109 -2.15 -3.28 -6.25
CA CYS A 109 -2.47 -4.31 -7.22
C CYS A 109 -1.23 -5.16 -7.48
N ALA A 110 -1.36 -6.48 -7.44
CA ALA A 110 -0.31 -7.41 -7.82
C ALA A 110 -0.93 -8.62 -8.53
N VAL A 111 -0.58 -8.84 -9.79
CA VAL A 111 -1.25 -9.85 -10.65
C VAL A 111 -0.46 -11.14 -10.81
N ARG A 112 0.79 -11.17 -10.36
CA ARG A 112 1.67 -12.33 -10.45
C ARG A 112 1.86 -12.99 -9.08
N PRO A 113 1.80 -14.33 -8.99
CA PRO A 113 2.08 -15.04 -7.74
C PRO A 113 3.43 -14.66 -7.14
N GLY A 114 3.45 -14.36 -5.84
CA GLY A 114 4.67 -14.00 -5.11
C GLY A 114 5.11 -12.53 -5.26
N CYS A 115 4.49 -11.74 -6.16
CA CYS A 115 4.82 -10.31 -6.29
C CYS A 115 4.55 -9.54 -5.00
N LEU A 116 3.41 -9.78 -4.36
CA LEU A 116 3.08 -9.14 -3.08
C LEU A 116 4.10 -9.45 -1.98
N GLY A 117 4.61 -10.69 -1.92
CA GLY A 117 5.67 -11.06 -0.97
C GLY A 117 7.01 -10.39 -1.27
N THR A 118 7.37 -10.30 -2.55
CA THR A 118 8.59 -9.63 -3.00
C THR A 118 8.53 -8.12 -2.73
N LEU A 119 7.37 -7.50 -2.97
CA LEU A 119 7.09 -6.11 -2.60
C LEU A 119 7.22 -5.88 -1.09
N ALA A 120 6.58 -6.71 -0.28
CA ALA A 120 6.64 -6.62 1.17
C ALA A 120 8.07 -6.77 1.73
N ALA A 121 8.98 -7.41 1.01
CA ALA A 121 10.39 -7.53 1.36
C ALA A 121 11.25 -6.35 0.87
N LEU A 122 10.95 -5.79 -0.30
CA LEU A 122 11.71 -4.68 -0.90
C LEU A 122 11.34 -3.31 -0.34
N LEU A 123 10.04 -3.04 -0.26
CA LEU A 123 9.50 -1.71 -0.03
C LEU A 123 9.92 -1.10 1.33
N PRO A 124 9.97 -1.85 2.45
CA PRO A 124 10.30 -1.25 3.74
C PRO A 124 11.66 -0.56 3.79
N ALA A 125 12.70 -1.15 3.18
CA ALA A 125 14.04 -0.56 3.16
C ALA A 125 14.06 0.78 2.42
N ALA A 126 13.46 0.83 1.23
CA ALA A 126 13.34 2.06 0.45
C ALA A 126 12.62 3.18 1.20
N LEU A 127 11.51 2.86 1.86
CA LEU A 127 10.75 3.84 2.63
C LEU A 127 11.52 4.35 3.85
N ILE A 128 12.28 3.49 4.53
CA ILE A 128 13.15 3.88 5.65
C ILE A 128 14.26 4.82 5.20
N GLU A 129 14.91 4.54 4.07
CA GLU A 129 15.94 5.41 3.49
C GLU A 129 15.40 6.81 3.16
N ARG A 130 14.09 6.91 2.89
CA ARG A 130 13.36 8.16 2.66
C ARG A 130 12.85 8.84 3.94
N GLY A 131 13.18 8.30 5.11
CA GLY A 131 12.88 8.89 6.41
C GLY A 131 11.55 8.43 7.02
N TYR A 132 10.81 7.55 6.34
CA TYR A 132 9.58 6.98 6.89
C TYR A 132 9.89 5.91 7.92
N ARG A 133 9.03 5.82 8.92
CA ARG A 133 9.07 4.81 9.97
C ARG A 133 7.86 3.90 9.95
N TYR A 134 6.72 4.44 9.55
CA TYR A 134 5.45 3.75 9.59
C TYR A 134 4.83 3.70 8.21
N LEU A 135 4.28 2.54 7.87
CA LEU A 135 3.46 2.34 6.69
C LEU A 135 2.04 2.07 7.13
N ALA A 136 1.08 2.81 6.59
CA ALA A 136 -0.34 2.52 6.68
C ALA A 136 -0.86 2.02 5.34
N CYS A 137 -1.90 1.19 5.36
CA CYS A 137 -2.63 0.79 4.16
C CYS A 137 -4.07 0.40 4.52
N THR A 138 -4.98 0.62 3.57
CA THR A 138 -6.32 0.02 3.63
C THR A 138 -6.28 -1.26 2.80
N ALA A 139 -6.45 -2.40 3.46
CA ALA A 139 -6.31 -3.71 2.85
C ALA A 139 -7.55 -4.56 3.09
N THR A 140 -7.97 -5.33 2.08
CA THR A 140 -9.00 -6.36 2.25
C THR A 140 -8.57 -7.38 3.29
N ALA A 141 -9.53 -8.12 3.88
CA ALA A 141 -9.24 -9.13 4.88
C ALA A 141 -8.19 -10.15 4.40
N CYS A 142 -8.25 -10.56 3.13
CA CYS A 142 -7.29 -11.49 2.52
C CYS A 142 -5.86 -10.90 2.45
N VAL A 143 -5.72 -9.68 1.94
CA VAL A 143 -4.42 -9.01 1.83
C VAL A 143 -3.84 -8.73 3.22
N GLY A 144 -4.65 -8.26 4.15
CA GLY A 144 -4.24 -8.03 5.54
C GLY A 144 -3.74 -9.32 6.21
N ALA A 145 -4.50 -10.41 6.11
CA ALA A 145 -4.10 -11.71 6.64
C ALA A 145 -2.82 -12.25 6.01
N TYR A 146 -2.62 -12.02 4.71
CA TYR A 146 -1.38 -12.37 4.02
C TYR A 146 -0.17 -11.62 4.59
N LEU A 147 -0.27 -10.29 4.74
CA LEU A 147 0.83 -9.46 5.24
C LEU A 147 1.21 -9.81 6.68
N ILE A 148 0.21 -10.02 7.54
CA ILE A 148 0.41 -10.43 8.94
C ILE A 148 1.10 -11.81 8.99
N ARG A 149 0.62 -12.79 8.21
CA ARG A 149 1.22 -14.14 8.16
C ARG A 149 2.66 -14.11 7.65
N LYS A 150 2.98 -13.21 6.72
CA LYS A 150 4.35 -13.00 6.26
C LYS A 150 5.21 -12.30 7.29
N GLY A 151 4.66 -11.85 8.41
CA GLY A 151 5.38 -11.33 9.57
C GLY A 151 5.48 -9.82 9.60
N LEU A 152 4.61 -9.09 8.89
CA LEU A 152 4.46 -7.66 9.08
C LEU A 152 3.76 -7.45 10.44
N PRO A 153 4.40 -6.81 11.44
CA PRO A 153 3.76 -6.50 12.71
C PRO A 153 2.86 -5.29 12.50
N ALA A 154 1.71 -5.54 11.90
CA ALA A 154 0.69 -4.55 11.64
C ALA A 154 -0.33 -4.54 12.78
N VAL A 155 -0.76 -3.35 13.17
CA VAL A 155 -1.88 -3.13 14.09
C VAL A 155 -3.12 -2.72 13.28
N HIS A 156 -4.29 -3.13 13.74
CA HIS A 156 -5.56 -2.68 13.18
C HIS A 156 -5.94 -1.32 13.77
N LEU A 157 -6.19 -0.33 12.90
CA LEU A 157 -6.58 1.02 13.31
C LEU A 157 -8.08 1.25 13.20
N GLY A 158 -8.77 0.56 12.28
CA GLY A 158 -10.21 0.70 12.07
C GLY A 158 -10.73 -0.17 10.93
N ALA A 159 -12.05 -0.32 10.85
CA ALA A 159 -12.71 -0.88 9.67
C ALA A 159 -12.84 0.20 8.59
N ALA A 160 -12.65 -0.16 7.32
CA ALA A 160 -12.94 0.73 6.20
C ALA A 160 -14.34 0.40 5.68
N SER A 161 -15.27 1.34 5.86
CA SER A 161 -16.66 1.20 5.42
C SER A 161 -16.96 2.17 4.29
N ALA A 162 -17.70 1.71 3.28
CA ALA A 162 -18.24 2.56 2.22
C ALA A 162 -19.03 3.75 2.77
N SER A 163 -19.71 3.58 3.91
CA SER A 163 -20.51 4.63 4.57
C SER A 163 -19.69 5.81 5.07
N ALA A 164 -18.36 5.68 5.13
CA ALA A 164 -17.47 6.77 5.52
C ALA A 164 -17.13 7.69 4.34
N LEU A 165 -17.44 7.27 3.11
CA LEU A 165 -17.21 8.04 1.90
C LEU A 165 -18.48 8.76 1.43
N PRO A 166 -18.35 9.85 0.66
CA PRO A 166 -19.45 10.40 -0.13
C PRO A 166 -20.10 9.32 -1.01
N ALA A 167 -21.42 9.35 -1.16
CA ALA A 167 -22.17 8.29 -1.83
C ALA A 167 -21.72 8.04 -3.28
N ASP A 168 -21.46 9.10 -4.03
CA ASP A 168 -20.95 9.04 -5.40
C ASP A 168 -19.57 8.39 -5.49
N GLN A 169 -18.71 8.62 -4.49
CA GLN A 169 -17.42 7.96 -4.41
C GLN A 169 -17.57 6.50 -3.98
N ALA A 170 -18.43 6.21 -3.01
CA ALA A 170 -18.67 4.87 -2.48
C ALA A 170 -19.16 3.90 -3.56
N ASP A 171 -20.12 4.31 -4.40
CA ASP A 171 -20.70 3.48 -5.46
C ASP A 171 -19.66 3.00 -6.49
N ARG A 172 -18.63 3.82 -6.73
CA ARG A 172 -17.55 3.50 -7.69
C ARG A 172 -16.64 2.39 -7.21
N TRP A 173 -16.66 2.02 -5.93
CA TRP A 173 -15.83 0.95 -5.40
C TRP A 173 -16.39 -0.46 -5.65
N GLY A 174 -17.56 -0.59 -6.29
CA GLY A 174 -18.16 -1.88 -6.61
C GLY A 174 -18.24 -2.79 -5.37
N ARG A 175 -17.68 -4.00 -5.49
CA ARG A 175 -17.64 -5.00 -4.40
C ARG A 175 -16.42 -4.91 -3.48
N TYR A 176 -15.62 -3.83 -3.53
CA TYR A 176 -14.41 -3.73 -2.72
C TYR A 176 -14.68 -3.85 -1.21
N TYR A 177 -15.73 -3.20 -0.73
CA TYR A 177 -16.09 -3.21 0.69
C TYR A 177 -16.69 -4.54 1.16
N ASP A 178 -17.19 -5.38 0.26
CA ASP A 178 -17.63 -6.74 0.58
C ASP A 178 -16.46 -7.61 1.06
N ALA A 179 -15.22 -7.23 0.72
CA ALA A 179 -13.99 -7.91 1.13
C ALA A 179 -13.47 -7.49 2.52
N ASP A 180 -14.31 -6.83 3.33
CA ASP A 180 -14.04 -6.38 4.70
C ASP A 180 -12.69 -5.65 4.84
N PRO A 181 -12.49 -4.54 4.11
CA PRO A 181 -11.23 -3.80 4.17
C PRO A 181 -11.03 -3.15 5.53
N ARG A 182 -9.78 -3.12 5.98
CA ARG A 182 -9.38 -2.56 7.28
C ARG A 182 -8.17 -1.66 7.12
N VAL A 183 -8.12 -0.61 7.92
CA VAL A 183 -6.93 0.24 8.02
C VAL A 183 -5.91 -0.46 8.92
N LEU A 184 -4.76 -0.75 8.35
CA LEU A 184 -3.62 -1.39 9.00
C LEU A 184 -2.44 -0.44 9.02
N ALA A 185 -1.62 -0.51 10.06
CA ALA A 185 -0.35 0.22 10.10
C ALA A 185 0.74 -0.57 10.81
N GLY A 186 1.98 -0.46 10.34
CA GLY A 186 3.12 -1.19 10.90
C GLY A 186 4.40 -0.35 10.95
N ASP A 187 5.30 -0.70 11.87
CA ASP A 187 6.66 -0.13 11.91
C ASP A 187 7.53 -0.84 10.87
N LEU A 188 8.02 -0.07 9.90
CA LEU A 188 8.85 -0.56 8.81
C LEU A 188 10.14 -1.21 9.30
N ARG A 189 10.71 -0.74 10.42
CA ARG A 189 11.96 -1.29 10.97
C ARG A 189 11.74 -2.68 11.55
N LEU A 190 10.57 -2.92 12.13
CA LEU A 190 10.19 -4.25 12.60
C LEU A 190 9.91 -5.19 11.43
N ALA A 191 9.43 -4.66 10.30
CA ALA A 191 9.23 -5.45 9.08
C ALA A 191 10.54 -5.98 8.46
N LEU A 192 11.66 -5.27 8.67
CA LEU A 192 13.00 -5.65 8.19
C LEU A 192 13.81 -6.50 9.17
N ALA A 193 13.38 -6.64 10.42
CA ALA A 193 14.10 -7.42 11.40
C ALA A 193 14.19 -8.90 10.95
N PRO A 194 15.35 -9.58 11.09
CA PRO A 194 15.50 -10.98 10.73
C PRO A 194 14.41 -11.84 11.36
N ARG A 195 13.64 -12.56 10.54
CA ARG A 195 12.58 -13.44 11.01
C ARG A 195 13.13 -14.84 11.25
N ALA A 196 12.86 -15.40 12.42
CA ALA A 196 13.00 -16.84 12.64
C ALA A 196 12.04 -17.57 11.68
N GLY A 197 12.60 -18.38 10.78
CA GLY A 197 12.00 -18.75 9.50
C GLY A 197 10.61 -19.39 9.54
N HIS A 198 9.80 -19.12 8.51
CA HIS A 198 8.63 -19.91 8.13
C HIS A 198 8.54 -19.98 6.60
N GLY A 199 8.53 -21.21 6.09
CA GLY A 199 8.62 -21.57 4.67
C GLY A 199 7.42 -21.14 3.82
N ASP A 200 7.70 -20.93 2.54
CA ASP A 200 6.75 -20.56 1.51
C ASP A 200 5.75 -21.70 1.25
N THR A 201 4.50 -21.53 1.67
CA THR A 201 3.38 -22.40 1.28
C THR A 201 2.47 -21.62 0.33
N ARG A 202 2.23 -22.18 -0.86
CA ARG A 202 1.38 -21.61 -1.91
C ARG A 202 -0.06 -21.44 -1.40
N VAL A 203 -0.71 -20.32 -1.75
CA VAL A 203 -2.14 -20.12 -1.57
C VAL A 203 -2.70 -19.52 -2.87
N ALA A 204 -3.73 -20.17 -3.41
CA ALA A 204 -4.60 -19.58 -4.43
C ALA A 204 -5.47 -18.52 -3.74
N CYS A 205 -5.41 -17.29 -4.25
CA CYS A 205 -6.40 -16.24 -4.03
C CYS A 205 -7.14 -16.08 -5.35
#